data_AF-A0A4R9J971-F1
#
_entry.id   AF-A0A4R9J971-F1
#
_cell.length_a   1.000
_cell.length_b   1.000
_cell.length_c   1.000
_cell.angle_alpha   90.00
_cell.angle_beta   90.00
_cell.angle_gamma   90.00
#
_symmetry.space_group_name_H-M   'P 1'
#
loop_
_entity.id
_entity.type
_entity.pdbx_description
1 polymer ?
#
loop_
_entity_poly.entity_id
_entity_poly.type
_entity_poly.pdbx_seq_one_letter_code
_entity_poly.pdbx_strand_id
1 'polypeptide(L)'
;MKSMRTQFHADRNELFDFAKMVIAKFSLHFVLVKHRPFAVFYEDEFEDILASDSLKNDINSILFTYKKIQRKKNNDHFIDKVNNYIELEIGKQSKDSLLESFFGFMSEDLKLIEIGNKVGRELKKITVAGVIGVKPKSGATAFYSEHRYTQTAKELELKGVKILPFAGIAIIKLNFNKEK
;
A
#
# COMPACT_ATOMS: atom_id res chain seq x y z
N MET A 1 12.74 0.38 -19.60
CA MET A 1 12.03 0.15 -18.32
C MET A 1 11.96 1.39 -17.42
N LYS A 2 10.78 1.77 -16.92
CA LYS A 2 10.56 2.83 -15.93
C LYS A 2 9.88 2.27 -14.69
N SER A 3 10.23 2.79 -13.52
CA SER A 3 9.65 2.37 -12.24
C SER A 3 9.32 3.57 -11.34
N MET A 4 8.43 3.32 -10.39
CA MET A 4 8.17 4.23 -9.27
C MET A 4 7.89 3.39 -8.04
N ARG A 5 8.34 3.89 -6.88
CA ARG A 5 8.19 3.25 -5.58
C ARG A 5 7.87 4.31 -4.54
N THR A 6 6.98 4.01 -3.61
CA THR A 6 6.63 4.89 -2.51
C THR A 6 6.28 4.03 -1.31
N GLN A 7 7.05 4.19 -0.24
CA GLN A 7 6.80 3.57 1.06
C GLN A 7 6.03 4.56 1.94
N PHE A 8 5.01 4.07 2.64
CA PHE A 8 4.17 4.93 3.44
C PHE A 8 3.40 4.19 4.53
N HIS A 9 2.84 4.92 5.49
CA HIS A 9 1.91 4.37 6.48
C HIS A 9 0.51 4.93 6.26
N ALA A 10 -0.49 4.05 6.23
CA ALA A 10 -1.90 4.40 6.05
C ALA A 10 -2.78 3.39 6.78
N ASP A 11 -3.95 3.83 7.23
CA ASP A 11 -4.95 2.91 7.76
C ASP A 11 -5.50 2.01 6.64
N ARG A 12 -5.82 0.76 6.99
CA ARG A 12 -6.34 -0.22 6.02
C ARG A 12 -7.60 0.27 5.30
N ASN A 13 -8.54 0.90 6.01
CA ASN A 13 -9.78 1.39 5.40
C ASN A 13 -9.48 2.51 4.39
N GLU A 14 -8.58 3.44 4.73
CA GLU A 14 -8.13 4.49 3.80
C GLU A 14 -7.55 3.90 2.52
N LEU A 15 -6.81 2.79 2.61
CA LEU A 15 -6.23 2.12 1.44
C LEU A 15 -7.30 1.50 0.53
N PHE A 16 -8.35 0.90 1.10
CA PHE A 16 -9.47 0.39 0.32
C PHE A 16 -10.31 1.51 -0.31
N ASP A 17 -10.51 2.62 0.40
CA ASP A 17 -11.19 3.81 -0.13
C ASP A 17 -10.37 4.45 -1.26
N PHE A 18 -9.05 4.55 -1.08
CA PHE A 18 -8.13 4.97 -2.13
C PHE A 18 -8.20 4.04 -3.34
N ALA A 19 -8.21 2.72 -3.13
CA ALA A 19 -8.33 1.73 -4.19
C ALA A 19 -9.64 1.92 -4.99
N LYS A 20 -10.78 2.02 -4.30
CA LYS A 20 -12.09 2.31 -4.93
C LYS A 20 -12.03 3.56 -5.79
N MET A 21 -11.49 4.64 -5.26
CA MET A 21 -11.36 5.91 -5.97
C MET A 21 -10.49 5.76 -7.22
N VAL A 22 -9.32 5.12 -7.16
CA VAL A 22 -8.43 4.99 -8.34
C VAL A 22 -9.00 4.03 -9.39
N ILE A 23 -9.68 2.97 -8.97
CA ILE A 23 -10.39 2.04 -9.85
C ILE A 23 -11.44 2.80 -10.66
N ALA A 24 -12.31 3.56 -9.99
CA ALA A 24 -13.36 4.33 -10.64
C ALA A 24 -12.78 5.44 -11.54
N LYS A 25 -11.80 6.19 -11.04
CA LYS A 25 -11.23 7.37 -11.71
C LYS A 25 -10.45 7.02 -12.97
N PHE A 26 -9.78 5.87 -13.01
CA PHE A 26 -8.92 5.47 -14.12
C PHE A 26 -9.42 4.24 -14.87
N SER A 27 -10.63 3.76 -14.53
CA SER A 27 -11.26 2.56 -15.11
C SER A 27 -10.33 1.35 -15.10
N LEU A 28 -9.74 1.08 -13.93
CA LEU A 28 -8.75 0.00 -13.77
C LEU A 28 -9.43 -1.31 -13.42
N HIS A 29 -8.88 -2.36 -13.99
CA HIS A 29 -9.08 -3.72 -13.54
C HIS A 29 -8.19 -4.02 -12.34
N PHE A 30 -8.63 -4.91 -11.46
CA PHE A 30 -7.85 -5.25 -10.29
C PHE A 30 -8.07 -6.67 -9.80
N VAL A 31 -7.14 -7.13 -8.98
CA VAL A 31 -7.26 -8.33 -8.15
C VAL A 31 -6.74 -8.03 -6.75
N LEU A 32 -7.29 -8.73 -5.77
CA LEU A 32 -6.80 -8.73 -4.41
C LEU A 32 -5.99 -9.99 -4.15
N VAL A 33 -4.87 -9.84 -3.46
CA VAL A 33 -3.94 -10.94 -3.20
C VAL A 33 -3.80 -11.13 -1.69
N LYS A 34 -4.01 -12.37 -1.25
CA LYS A 34 -3.64 -12.89 0.07
C LYS A 34 -2.42 -13.78 -0.09
N HIS A 35 -1.38 -13.61 0.71
CA HIS A 35 -0.13 -14.36 0.58
C HIS A 35 -0.12 -15.69 1.36
N ARG A 36 -0.91 -15.83 2.44
CA ARG A 36 -0.86 -17.03 3.32
C ARG A 36 -2.23 -17.42 3.91
N PRO A 37 -2.80 -18.59 3.52
CA PRO A 37 -2.48 -19.33 2.30
C PRO A 37 -2.68 -18.44 1.07
N PHE A 38 -1.93 -18.69 -0.01
CA PHE A 38 -2.00 -17.86 -1.20
C PHE A 38 -3.40 -17.93 -1.85
N ALA A 39 -4.03 -16.79 -2.06
CA ALA A 39 -5.31 -16.67 -2.74
C ALA A 39 -5.39 -15.38 -3.55
N VAL A 40 -6.12 -15.45 -4.66
CA VAL A 40 -6.41 -14.31 -5.54
C VAL A 40 -7.92 -14.17 -5.63
N PHE A 41 -8.40 -12.96 -5.33
CA PHE A 41 -9.80 -12.60 -5.45
C PHE A 41 -9.96 -11.60 -6.59
N TYR A 42 -11.00 -11.79 -7.39
CA TYR A 42 -11.24 -10.99 -8.59
C TYR A 42 -12.27 -9.89 -8.33
N GLU A 43 -12.48 -9.03 -9.32
CA GLU A 43 -13.33 -7.83 -9.21
C GLU A 43 -14.76 -8.13 -8.73
N ASP A 44 -15.30 -9.28 -9.13
CA ASP A 44 -16.63 -9.76 -8.74
C ASP A 44 -16.75 -10.14 -7.26
N GLU A 45 -15.62 -10.34 -6.57
CA GLU A 45 -15.55 -10.69 -5.15
C GLU A 45 -15.28 -9.47 -4.25
N PHE A 46 -15.15 -8.28 -4.83
CA PHE A 46 -14.65 -7.11 -4.10
C PHE A 46 -15.59 -6.63 -2.99
N GLU A 47 -16.89 -6.52 -3.28
CA GLU A 47 -17.87 -6.05 -2.30
C GLU A 47 -18.03 -7.05 -1.14
N ASP A 48 -17.94 -8.36 -1.42
CA ASP A 48 -17.98 -9.41 -0.39
C ASP A 48 -16.77 -9.28 0.56
N ILE A 49 -15.59 -8.97 0.01
CA ILE A 49 -14.38 -8.75 0.82
C ILE A 49 -14.50 -7.48 1.65
N LEU A 50 -15.07 -6.42 1.09
CA LEU A 50 -15.28 -5.16 1.81
C LEU A 50 -16.32 -5.28 2.94
N ALA A 51 -17.31 -6.16 2.76
CA ALA A 51 -18.33 -6.45 3.77
C ALA A 51 -17.81 -7.37 4.90
N SER A 52 -16.65 -8.02 4.73
CA SER A 52 -16.07 -8.96 5.69
C SER A 52 -14.75 -8.45 6.25
N ASP A 53 -14.77 -7.95 7.49
CA ASP A 53 -13.55 -7.49 8.18
C ASP A 53 -12.47 -8.58 8.23
N SER A 54 -12.87 -9.85 8.37
CA SER A 54 -11.94 -10.98 8.35
C SER A 54 -11.21 -11.11 7.02
N LEU A 55 -11.96 -11.12 5.90
CA LEU A 55 -11.36 -11.20 4.56
C LEU A 55 -10.53 -9.96 4.24
N LYS A 56 -11.05 -8.79 4.60
CA LYS A 56 -10.37 -7.50 4.41
C LYS A 56 -9.02 -7.45 5.11
N ASN A 57 -8.93 -8.01 6.32
CA ASN A 57 -7.67 -8.10 7.08
C ASN A 57 -6.67 -9.10 6.50
N ASP A 58 -7.15 -10.09 5.74
CA ASP A 58 -6.31 -11.08 5.10
C ASP A 58 -5.69 -10.61 3.77
N ILE A 59 -6.21 -9.54 3.17
CA ILE A 59 -5.64 -9.00 1.91
C ILE A 59 -4.28 -8.34 2.19
N ASN A 60 -3.28 -8.70 1.38
CA ASN A 60 -1.93 -8.19 1.44
C ASN A 60 -1.61 -7.20 0.32
N SER A 61 -2.14 -7.40 -0.89
CA SER A 61 -1.90 -6.49 -2.01
C SER A 61 -3.14 -6.31 -2.87
N ILE A 62 -3.21 -5.16 -3.54
CA ILE A 62 -4.14 -4.87 -4.64
C ILE A 62 -3.29 -4.63 -5.88
N LEU A 63 -3.52 -5.42 -6.92
CA LEU A 63 -2.83 -5.27 -8.20
C LEU A 63 -3.78 -4.62 -9.19
N PHE A 64 -3.42 -3.44 -9.70
CA PHE A 64 -4.19 -2.71 -10.70
C PHE A 64 -3.58 -2.86 -12.08
N THR A 65 -4.43 -2.88 -13.10
CA THR A 65 -4.02 -2.85 -14.50
C THR A 65 -5.13 -2.24 -15.35
N TYR A 66 -4.81 -1.83 -16.57
CA TYR A 66 -5.81 -1.32 -17.51
C TYR A 66 -6.35 -2.41 -18.45
N LYS A 67 -5.84 -3.65 -18.33
CA LYS A 67 -6.28 -4.81 -19.12
C LYS A 67 -7.03 -5.79 -18.23
N LYS A 68 -8.13 -6.36 -18.72
CA LYS A 68 -8.90 -7.35 -17.96
C LYS A 68 -8.02 -8.54 -17.55
N ILE A 69 -8.02 -8.87 -16.27
CA ILE A 69 -7.30 -10.03 -15.73
C ILE A 69 -8.17 -11.26 -15.92
N GLN A 70 -7.62 -12.30 -16.54
CA GLN A 70 -8.34 -13.57 -16.72
C GLN A 70 -8.21 -14.45 -15.48
N ARG A 71 -9.33 -14.97 -14.99
CA ARG A 71 -9.35 -15.95 -13.89
C ARG A 71 -8.55 -17.19 -14.29
N LYS A 72 -7.55 -17.54 -13.48
CA LYS A 72 -6.73 -18.75 -13.66
C LYS A 72 -7.24 -19.87 -12.75
N LYS A 73 -7.16 -21.12 -13.24
CA LYS A 73 -7.58 -22.31 -12.47
C LYS A 73 -6.58 -22.68 -11.37
N ASN A 74 -5.33 -22.27 -11.55
CA ASN A 74 -4.18 -22.60 -10.72
C ASN A 74 -3.43 -21.31 -10.37
N ASN A 75 -3.24 -21.13 -9.07
CA ASN A 75 -2.64 -19.95 -8.47
C ASN A 75 -1.10 -19.96 -8.53
N ASP A 76 -0.51 -21.11 -8.87
CA ASP A 76 0.93 -21.27 -9.05
C ASP A 76 1.40 -20.30 -10.14
N HIS A 77 2.25 -19.35 -9.73
CA HIS A 77 2.81 -18.30 -10.57
C HIS A 77 1.82 -17.24 -11.06
N PHE A 78 0.74 -16.95 -10.32
CA PHE A 78 -0.19 -15.89 -10.71
C PHE A 78 0.53 -14.54 -10.89
N ILE A 79 1.35 -14.13 -9.91
CA ILE A 79 2.08 -12.85 -9.96
C ILE A 79 3.03 -12.81 -11.15
N ASP A 80 3.73 -13.92 -11.45
CA ASP A 80 4.65 -14.01 -12.59
C ASP A 80 3.92 -13.89 -13.95
N LYS A 81 2.62 -14.21 -13.98
CA LYS A 81 1.80 -14.19 -15.20
C LYS A 81 1.02 -12.89 -15.38
N VAL A 82 0.74 -12.16 -14.29
CA VAL A 82 0.21 -10.80 -14.39
C VAL A 82 1.38 -9.89 -14.72
N ASN A 83 1.64 -9.71 -16.02
CA ASN A 83 2.60 -8.72 -16.48
C ASN A 83 1.99 -7.32 -16.40
N ASN A 84 2.82 -6.31 -16.15
CA ASN A 84 2.45 -4.89 -16.24
C ASN A 84 1.27 -4.51 -15.31
N TYR A 85 1.51 -4.59 -14.01
CA TYR A 85 0.60 -4.08 -12.98
C TYR A 85 1.20 -2.93 -12.18
N ILE A 86 0.31 -2.20 -11.53
CA ILE A 86 0.61 -1.29 -10.44
C ILE A 86 0.23 -2.00 -9.15
N GLU A 87 1.10 -2.02 -8.15
CA GLU A 87 0.86 -2.67 -6.88
C GLU A 87 0.60 -1.64 -5.78
N LEU A 88 -0.38 -1.96 -4.94
CA LEU A 88 -0.60 -1.38 -3.63
C LEU A 88 -0.55 -2.50 -2.59
N GLU A 89 0.58 -2.62 -1.90
CA GLU A 89 0.73 -3.50 -0.76
C GLU A 89 0.14 -2.83 0.49
N ILE A 90 -0.68 -3.58 1.22
CA ILE A 90 -1.39 -3.16 2.41
C ILE A 90 -0.62 -3.61 3.64
N GLY A 91 -0.08 -2.63 4.37
CA GLY A 91 0.58 -2.86 5.65
C GLY A 91 -0.32 -3.61 6.64
N LYS A 92 0.29 -4.50 7.42
CA LYS A 92 -0.44 -5.17 8.52
C LYS A 92 -0.82 -4.14 9.57
N GLN A 93 -2.04 -4.27 10.08
CA GLN A 93 -2.58 -3.40 11.11
C GLN A 93 -3.09 -4.26 12.26
N SER A 94 -2.76 -3.84 13.47
CA SER A 94 -3.27 -4.41 14.72
C SER A 94 -3.65 -3.26 15.66
N LYS A 95 -4.13 -3.60 16.85
CA LYS A 95 -4.40 -2.60 17.90
C LYS A 95 -3.13 -1.87 18.36
N ASP A 96 -1.97 -2.54 18.26
CA ASP A 96 -0.71 -2.06 18.83
C ASP A 96 0.28 -1.58 17.77
N SER A 97 0.03 -1.87 16.49
CA SER A 97 0.98 -1.54 15.42
C SER A 97 0.32 -1.30 14.07
N LEU A 98 0.99 -0.45 13.29
CA LEU A 98 0.74 -0.21 11.88
C LEU A 98 2.04 -0.40 11.11
N LEU A 99 2.08 -1.41 10.24
CA LEU A 99 3.22 -1.67 9.36
C LEU A 99 3.14 -0.80 8.10
N GLU A 100 4.31 -0.62 7.49
CA GLU A 100 4.47 0.06 6.21
C GLU A 100 3.64 -0.60 5.10
N SER A 101 3.04 0.26 4.28
CA SER A 101 2.41 -0.04 3.00
C SER A 101 3.31 0.41 1.86
N PHE A 102 3.14 -0.20 0.70
CA PHE A 102 3.96 0.09 -0.46
C PHE A 102 3.09 0.37 -1.68
N PHE A 103 3.50 1.34 -2.48
CA PHE A 103 2.92 1.60 -3.78
C PHE A 103 4.03 1.59 -4.84
N GLY A 104 3.82 0.89 -5.94
CA GLY A 104 4.80 0.91 -7.01
C GLY A 104 4.37 0.27 -8.31
N PHE A 105 5.19 0.50 -9.33
CA PHE A 105 5.10 -0.20 -10.60
C PHE A 105 6.49 -0.28 -11.25
N MET A 106 6.67 -1.23 -12.14
CA MET A 106 7.83 -1.34 -13.02
C MET A 106 7.36 -1.87 -14.37
N SER A 107 7.56 -1.10 -15.44
CA SER A 107 7.05 -1.48 -16.76
C SER A 107 7.79 -0.78 -17.89
N GLU A 108 7.66 -1.34 -19.09
CA GLU A 108 8.05 -0.70 -20.36
C GLU A 108 6.82 -0.20 -21.13
N ASP A 109 5.62 -0.54 -20.66
CA ASP A 109 4.36 -0.13 -21.25
C ASP A 109 4.07 1.33 -20.90
N LEU A 110 4.14 2.21 -21.92
CA LEU A 110 3.93 3.65 -21.77
C LEU A 110 2.56 3.98 -21.14
N LYS A 111 1.51 3.19 -21.43
CA LYS A 111 0.18 3.41 -20.87
C LYS A 111 0.14 3.06 -19.39
N LEU A 112 0.74 1.95 -18.98
CA LEU A 112 0.83 1.60 -17.56
C LEU A 112 1.67 2.63 -16.80
N ILE A 113 2.78 3.08 -17.38
CA ILE A 113 3.63 4.13 -16.80
C ILE A 113 2.82 5.40 -16.58
N GLU A 114 2.04 5.85 -17.56
CA GLU A 114 1.21 7.06 -17.42
C GLU A 114 0.18 6.92 -16.30
N ILE A 115 -0.55 5.79 -16.27
CA ILE A 115 -1.54 5.49 -15.24
C ILE A 115 -0.87 5.38 -13.86
N GLY A 116 0.24 4.67 -13.74
CA GLY A 116 0.97 4.51 -12.48
C GLY A 116 1.44 5.85 -11.92
N ASN A 117 1.91 6.77 -12.79
CA ASN A 117 2.24 8.13 -12.38
C ASN A 117 0.99 8.92 -11.93
N LYS A 118 -0.16 8.75 -12.59
CA LYS A 118 -1.43 9.37 -12.18
C LYS A 118 -1.88 8.86 -10.81
N VAL A 119 -1.88 7.54 -10.60
CA VAL A 119 -2.22 6.91 -9.33
C VAL A 119 -1.28 7.38 -8.21
N GLY A 120 0.04 7.39 -8.45
CA GLY A 120 0.99 7.91 -7.46
C GLY A 120 0.82 9.40 -7.14
N ARG A 121 0.34 10.22 -8.08
CA ARG A 121 -0.04 11.61 -7.78
C ARG A 121 -1.26 11.68 -6.88
N GLU A 122 -2.25 10.82 -7.08
CA GLU A 122 -3.42 10.75 -6.18
C GLU A 122 -2.99 10.28 -4.77
N LEU A 123 -2.10 9.30 -4.66
CA LEU A 123 -1.54 8.86 -3.37
C LEU A 123 -0.84 10.02 -2.64
N LYS A 124 -0.06 10.83 -3.37
CA LYS A 124 0.64 12.00 -2.82
C LYS A 124 -0.30 13.09 -2.30
N LYS A 125 -1.56 13.14 -2.76
CA LYS A 125 -2.57 14.10 -2.26
C LYS A 125 -3.12 13.71 -0.89
N ILE A 126 -3.18 12.41 -0.59
CA ILE A 126 -3.71 11.89 0.69
C ILE A 126 -2.62 11.59 1.72
N THR A 127 -1.35 11.84 1.38
CA THR A 127 -0.20 11.58 2.25
C THR A 127 0.68 12.81 2.41
N VAL A 128 1.43 12.86 3.51
CA VAL A 128 2.47 13.85 3.80
C VAL A 128 3.83 13.16 3.78
N ALA A 129 4.89 13.85 3.33
CA ALA A 129 6.24 13.29 3.25
C ALA A 129 7.12 13.68 4.45
N GLY A 130 8.06 12.80 4.79
CA GLY A 130 9.03 12.97 5.86
C GLY A 130 8.67 12.16 7.09
N VAL A 131 9.57 11.29 7.56
CA VAL A 131 9.45 10.58 8.85
C VAL A 131 10.81 10.51 9.55
N ILE A 132 10.82 10.24 10.86
CA ILE A 132 12.06 9.96 11.59
C ILE A 132 12.10 8.48 11.96
N GLY A 133 13.10 7.74 11.48
CA GLY A 133 13.38 6.42 12.00
C GLY A 133 14.20 6.50 13.28
N VAL A 134 13.88 5.66 14.26
CA VAL A 134 14.52 5.60 15.57
C VAL A 134 15.00 4.18 15.82
N LYS A 135 16.29 4.01 16.14
CA LYS A 135 16.85 2.73 16.55
C LYS A 135 16.54 2.49 18.04
N PRO A 136 15.74 1.47 18.43
CA PRO A 136 15.23 1.37 19.80
C PRO A 136 16.32 1.24 20.88
N LYS A 137 17.42 0.53 20.58
CA LYS A 137 18.49 0.29 21.55
C LYS A 137 19.36 1.50 21.85
N SER A 138 19.59 2.36 20.86
CA SER A 138 20.54 3.49 20.99
C SER A 138 19.87 4.86 20.95
N GLY A 139 18.57 4.92 20.61
CA GLY A 139 17.86 6.19 20.38
C GLY A 139 18.31 6.95 19.13
N ALA A 140 19.25 6.40 18.35
CA ALA A 140 19.77 7.07 17.16
C ALA A 140 18.66 7.32 16.14
N THR A 141 18.65 8.51 15.56
CA THR A 141 17.60 8.95 14.64
C THR A 141 18.13 9.21 13.24
N ALA A 142 17.28 9.01 12.24
CA ALA A 142 17.53 9.37 10.85
C ALA A 142 16.26 9.93 10.23
N PHE A 143 16.38 11.02 9.47
CA PHE A 143 15.27 11.63 8.76
C PHE A 143 15.14 11.03 7.35
N TYR A 144 13.94 10.54 7.01
CA TYR A 144 13.61 9.96 5.71
C TYR A 144 12.63 10.89 5.00
N SER A 145 13.14 11.72 4.09
CA SER A 145 12.39 12.78 3.41
C SER A 145 11.35 12.26 2.40
N GLU A 146 11.54 11.06 1.86
CA GLU A 146 10.68 10.48 0.83
C GLU A 146 9.59 9.55 1.35
N HIS A 147 9.76 9.03 2.57
CA HIS A 147 8.76 8.18 3.22
C HIS A 147 7.52 9.01 3.56
N ARG A 148 6.33 8.46 3.34
CA ARG A 148 5.07 9.20 3.51
C ARG A 148 4.15 8.60 4.56
N TYR A 149 3.13 9.34 4.95
CA TYR A 149 2.08 8.83 5.84
C TYR A 149 0.76 9.58 5.65
N THR A 150 -0.36 8.94 5.98
CA THR A 150 -1.68 9.59 5.98
C THR A 150 -1.95 10.29 7.32
N GLN A 151 -2.91 11.21 7.33
CA GLN A 151 -3.35 11.86 8.56
C GLN A 151 -3.84 10.85 9.61
N THR A 152 -4.56 9.81 9.19
CA THR A 152 -5.02 8.74 10.10
C THR A 152 -3.86 7.95 10.71
N ALA A 153 -2.81 7.65 9.94
CA ALA A 153 -1.61 7.00 10.48
C ALA A 153 -0.95 7.83 11.58
N LYS A 154 -0.89 9.16 11.40
CA LYS A 154 -0.40 10.09 12.43
C LYS A 154 -1.29 10.07 13.67
N GLU A 155 -2.61 10.04 13.51
CA GLU A 155 -3.54 9.97 14.64
C GLU A 155 -3.45 8.65 15.42
N LEU A 156 -3.22 7.54 14.71
CA LEU A 156 -2.95 6.24 15.34
C LEU A 156 -1.66 6.27 16.15
N GLU A 157 -0.58 6.87 15.62
CA GLU A 157 0.66 7.08 16.38
C GLU A 157 0.43 7.88 17.66
N LEU A 158 -0.32 8.98 17.58
CA LEU A 158 -0.65 9.81 18.74
C LEU A 158 -1.49 9.06 19.80
N LYS A 159 -2.25 8.04 19.38
CA LYS A 159 -3.00 7.13 20.26
C LYS A 159 -2.14 5.99 20.82
N GLY A 160 -0.84 5.95 20.50
CA GLY A 160 0.10 4.94 20.99
C GLY A 160 0.31 3.73 20.10
N VAL A 161 -0.28 3.71 18.88
CA VAL A 161 -0.02 2.65 17.90
C VAL A 161 1.41 2.78 17.37
N LYS A 162 2.19 1.69 17.41
CA LYS A 162 3.56 1.69 16.92
C LYS A 162 3.59 1.73 15.40
N ILE A 163 4.31 2.69 14.83
CA ILE A 163 4.55 2.77 13.39
C ILE A 163 5.84 2.01 13.07
N LEU A 164 5.70 0.94 12.30
CA LEU A 164 6.79 -0.02 12.05
C LEU A 164 7.14 -0.08 10.57
N PRO A 165 8.44 -0.16 10.21
CA PRO A 165 8.84 -0.45 8.83
C PRO A 165 8.41 -1.87 8.45
N PHE A 166 8.43 -2.17 7.14
CA PHE A 166 8.16 -3.52 6.65
C PHE A 166 9.14 -4.56 7.23
N ALA A 167 10.41 -4.17 7.38
CA ALA A 167 11.47 -5.03 7.92
C ALA A 167 12.43 -4.25 8.84
N GLY A 168 13.10 -5.00 9.72
CA GLY A 168 14.08 -4.47 10.66
C GLY A 168 13.51 -4.16 12.04
N ILE A 169 14.28 -3.41 12.83
CA ILE A 169 13.96 -3.13 14.24
C ILE A 169 13.67 -1.65 14.51
N ALA A 170 13.68 -0.80 13.48
CA ALA A 170 13.44 0.63 13.68
C ALA A 170 11.97 0.89 14.06
N ILE A 171 11.75 1.98 14.80
CA ILE A 171 10.42 2.55 15.01
C ILE A 171 10.37 3.83 14.20
N ILE A 172 9.26 4.06 13.50
CA ILE A 172 9.04 5.28 12.73
C ILE A 172 8.28 6.29 13.60
N LYS A 173 8.66 7.56 13.51
CA LYS A 173 7.95 8.71 14.08
C LYS A 173 7.39 9.58 12.95
N LEU A 174 6.08 9.78 12.93
CA LEU A 174 5.35 10.53 11.90
C LEU A 174 5.20 12.00 12.25
N ASN A 175 5.10 12.32 13.55
CA ASN A 175 5.01 13.69 14.03
C ASN A 175 6.37 14.23 14.49
N PHE A 176 7.05 14.99 13.62
CA PHE A 176 8.13 15.87 14.04
C PHE A 176 7.82 17.27 13.53
N ASN A 177 7.68 18.22 14.45
CA ASN A 177 7.82 19.62 14.08
C ASN A 177 9.25 19.76 13.55
N LYS A 178 9.39 20.12 12.27
CA LYS A 178 10.60 20.82 11.85
C LYS A 178 10.58 22.12 12.64
N GLU A 179 11.25 22.16 13.79
CA GLU A 179 11.71 23.43 14.32
C GLU A 179 12.51 24.06 13.18
N LYS A 180 11.95 25.14 12.64
CA LYS A 180 12.56 25.97 11.59
C LYS A 180 13.50 26.94 12.27
#